data_AF-A0A935G055-F1
#
_entry.id   AF-A0A935G055-F1
#
_cell.length_a   1.000
_cell.length_b   1.000
_cell.length_c   1.000
_cell.angle_alpha   90.00
_cell.angle_beta   90.00
_cell.angle_gamma   90.00
#
_symmetry.space_group_name_H-M   'P 1'
#
loop_
_entity.id
_entity.type
_entity.pdbx_description
1 polymer ?
#
loop_
_entity_poly.entity_id
_entity_poly.type
_entity_poly.pdbx_seq_one_letter_code
_entity_poly.pdbx_strand_id
1 'polypeptide(L)'
;MLIVDDDPEVHRATKLACLGLRLLDRPIEWLEAYSGAAATRVATAQRGLAVAIVDVVMERPTAGLDLVAWLRESLRPQSAHYFAYRAARLCTRA
;
A
#
# COMPACT_ATOMS: atom_id res chain seq x y z
N MET A 1 -3.90 -6.92 -3.28
CA MET A 1 -2.70 -6.14 -2.98
C MET A 1 -3.12 -4.69 -2.81
N LEU A 2 -2.84 -4.11 -1.64
CA LEU A 2 -3.14 -2.71 -1.36
C LEU A 2 -1.93 -1.85 -1.70
N ILE A 3 -2.12 -0.75 -2.43
CA ILE A 3 -1.13 0.32 -2.61
C ILE A 3 -1.63 1.54 -1.82
N VAL A 4 -0.74 2.11 -1.00
CA VAL A 4 -0.99 3.32 -0.23
C VAL A 4 0.11 4.34 -0.52
N ASP A 5 -0.22 5.35 -1.32
CA ASP A 5 0.67 6.43 -1.73
C ASP A 5 -0.19 7.65 -2.10
N ASP A 6 0.25 8.88 -1.84
CA ASP A 6 -0.52 10.09 -2.19
C ASP A 6 -0.38 10.47 -3.67
N ASP A 7 0.53 9.83 -4.41
CA ASP A 7 0.82 10.09 -5.82
C ASP A 7 0.16 9.05 -6.77
N PRO A 8 -0.83 9.46 -7.61
CA PRO A 8 -1.44 8.58 -8.60
C PRO A 8 -0.47 7.98 -9.63
N GLU A 9 0.66 8.63 -9.91
CA GLU A 9 1.68 8.08 -10.82
C GLU A 9 2.37 6.85 -10.21
N VAL A 10 2.59 6.85 -8.89
CA VAL A 10 3.17 5.68 -8.20
C VAL A 10 2.21 4.49 -8.28
N HIS A 11 0.90 4.73 -8.17
CA HIS A 11 -0.10 3.69 -8.37
C HIS A 11 -0.06 3.10 -9.78
N ARG A 12 -0.01 3.96 -10.81
CA ARG A 12 0.10 3.55 -12.22
C ARG A 12 1.38 2.77 -12.48
N ALA A 13 2.52 3.29 -12.04
CA ALA A 13 3.82 2.66 -12.21
C ALA A 13 3.91 1.31 -11.51
N THR A 14 3.39 1.19 -10.28
CA THR A 14 3.37 -0.08 -9.53
C THR A 14 2.50 -1.12 -10.24
N LYS A 15 1.31 -0.74 -10.71
CA LYS A 15 0.44 -1.65 -11.47
C LYS A 15 1.10 -2.12 -12.76
N LEU A 16 1.77 -1.22 -13.48
CA LEU A 16 2.50 -1.52 -14.70
C LEU A 16 3.67 -2.49 -14.43
N ALA A 17 4.49 -2.19 -13.40
CA ALA A 17 5.61 -3.02 -13.00
C ALA A 17 5.20 -4.43 -12.54
N CYS A 18 3.96 -4.57 -12.07
CA CYS A 18 3.41 -5.86 -11.64
C CYS A 18 2.53 -6.55 -12.69
N LEU A 19 2.47 -6.06 -13.93
CA LEU A 19 1.73 -6.74 -14.99
C LEU A 19 2.22 -8.18 -15.19
N GLY A 20 1.28 -9.12 -15.24
CA GLY A 20 1.58 -10.54 -15.39
C GLY A 20 2.10 -11.23 -14.13
N LEU A 21 2.35 -10.50 -13.04
CA LEU A 21 2.72 -11.11 -11.76
C LEU A 21 1.52 -11.81 -11.12
N ARG A 22 1.81 -12.94 -10.47
CA ARG A 22 0.86 -13.66 -9.62
C ARG A 22 1.36 -13.61 -8.18
N LEU A 23 0.44 -13.36 -7.25
CA LEU A 23 0.72 -13.39 -5.82
C LEU A 23 -0.05 -14.57 -5.23
N LEU A 24 0.64 -15.46 -4.49
CA LEU A 24 0.06 -16.70 -3.98
C LEU A 24 -0.63 -17.53 -5.08
N ASP A 25 0.00 -17.57 -6.25
CA ASP A 25 -0.50 -18.21 -7.47
C ASP A 25 -1.86 -17.69 -7.98
N ARG A 26 -2.23 -16.46 -7.60
CA ARG A 26 -3.45 -15.77 -8.05
C ARG A 26 -3.12 -14.46 -8.77
N PRO A 27 -3.92 -14.03 -9.75
CA PRO A 27 -3.77 -12.68 -10.31
C PRO A 27 -3.90 -11.64 -9.20
N ILE A 28 -3.16 -10.54 -9.32
CA ILE A 28 -3.20 -9.47 -8.33
C ILE A 28 -4.55 -8.74 -8.44
N GLU A 29 -5.36 -8.84 -7.40
CA GLU A 29 -6.48 -7.92 -7.18
C GLU A 29 -5.95 -6.61 -6.59
N TRP A 30 -6.25 -5.50 -7.24
CA TRP A 30 -5.73 -4.18 -6.85
C TRP A 30 -6.69 -3.48 -5.90
N LEU A 31 -6.15 -3.02 -4.76
CA LEU A 31 -6.80 -2.12 -3.82
C LEU A 31 -5.94 -0.86 -3.71
N GLU A 32 -6.58 0.30 -3.66
CA GLU A 32 -5.88 1.59 -3.72
C GLU A 32 -6.36 2.50 -2.60
N ALA A 33 -5.43 3.22 -2.00
CA ALA A 33 -5.71 4.27 -1.04
C ALA A 33 -4.71 5.40 -1.20
N TYR A 34 -5.21 6.64 -1.17
CA TYR A 34 -4.41 7.86 -1.33
C TYR A 34 -4.15 8.59 -0.01
N SER A 35 -4.45 7.94 1.11
CA SER A 35 -4.29 8.47 2.46
C SER A 35 -4.31 7.34 3.47
N GLY A 36 -3.76 7.58 4.65
CA GLY A 36 -3.86 6.64 5.77
C GLY A 36 -5.30 6.32 6.12
N ALA A 37 -6.18 7.32 6.12
CA ALA A 37 -7.61 7.14 6.41
C ALA A 37 -8.33 6.30 5.35
N ALA A 38 -8.03 6.50 4.06
CA ALA A 38 -8.56 5.66 3.00
C ALA A 38 -8.05 4.21 3.12
N ALA A 39 -6.76 4.03 3.44
CA ALA A 39 -6.14 2.73 3.59
C ALA A 39 -6.77 1.93 4.73
N THR A 40 -7.01 2.57 5.88
CA THR A 40 -7.74 1.98 7.00
C THR A 40 -9.11 1.48 6.57
N ARG A 41 -9.92 2.31 5.88
CA ARG A 41 -11.26 1.90 5.42
C ARG A 41 -11.20 0.70 4.47
N VAL A 42 -10.29 0.74 3.50
CA VAL A 42 -10.12 -0.35 2.52
C VAL A 42 -9.68 -1.64 3.20
N ALA A 43 -8.71 -1.56 4.12
CA ALA A 43 -8.18 -2.71 4.83
C ALA A 43 -9.19 -3.32 5.81
N THR A 44 -10.03 -2.52 6.46
CA THR A 44 -11.12 -3.02 7.32
C THR A 44 -12.25 -3.66 6.52
N ALA A 45 -12.56 -3.14 5.33
CA ALA A 45 -13.58 -3.71 4.47
C ALA A 45 -13.16 -5.04 3.84
N GLN A 46 -11.86 -5.22 3.58
CA GLN A 46 -11.35 -6.42 2.90
C GLN A 46 -10.96 -7.54 3.86
N ARG A 47 -11.58 -8.72 3.69
CA ARG A 47 -11.12 -9.94 4.36
C ARG A 47 -9.95 -10.56 3.59
N GLY A 48 -8.82 -10.78 4.25
CA GLY A 48 -7.69 -11.52 3.68
C GLY A 48 -6.73 -10.67 2.84
N LEU A 49 -6.44 -9.43 3.27
CA LEU A 49 -5.36 -8.64 2.67
C LEU A 49 -4.01 -9.35 2.81
N ALA A 50 -3.49 -9.90 1.70
CA ALA A 50 -2.23 -10.65 1.70
C ALA A 50 -0.98 -9.75 1.69
N VAL A 51 -1.02 -8.64 0.95
CA VAL A 51 0.12 -7.73 0.76
C VAL A 51 -0.37 -6.29 0.71
N ALA A 52 0.36 -5.39 1.38
CA ALA A 52 0.25 -3.94 1.18
C ALA A 52 1.62 -3.29 0.95
N ILE A 53 1.66 -2.39 -0.03
CA ILE A 53 2.76 -1.46 -0.32
C ILE A 53 2.35 -0.10 0.24
N VAL A 54 3.17 0.47 1.13
CA VAL A 54 2.85 1.70 1.85
C VAL A 54 4.02 2.67 1.75
N ASP A 55 3.78 3.90 1.26
CA ASP A 55 4.76 4.97 1.38
C ASP A 55 4.85 5.46 2.83
N VAL A 56 6.07 5.57 3.34
CA VAL A 56 6.38 6.05 4.68
C VAL A 56 5.98 7.52 4.86
N VAL A 57 6.18 8.35 3.83
CA VAL A 57 6.00 9.81 3.90
C VAL A 57 4.84 10.26 3.02
N MET A 58 3.65 10.35 3.62
CA MET A 58 2.45 10.86 2.96
C MET A 58 2.03 12.20 3.58
N GLU A 59 0.89 12.25 4.29
CA GLU A 59 0.36 13.48 4.91
C GLU A 59 1.29 14.02 6.01
N ARG A 60 2.06 13.12 6.63
CA ARG A 60 3.05 13.42 7.66
C ARG A 60 4.27 12.49 7.48
N PRO A 61 5.46 12.87 7.99
CA PRO A 61 6.69 12.07 7.84
C PRO A 61 6.63 10.63 8.35
N THR A 62 5.71 10.32 9.26
CA THR A 62 5.52 8.99 9.85
C THR A 62 4.22 8.31 9.45
N ALA A 63 3.40 8.93 8.59
CA ALA A 63 2.04 8.49 8.32
C ALA A 63 1.97 7.02 7.85
N GLY A 64 2.90 6.59 6.99
CA GLY A 64 2.95 5.20 6.55
C GLY A 64 3.36 4.21 7.64
N LEU A 65 4.28 4.60 8.53
CA LEU A 65 4.68 3.77 9.67
C LEU A 65 3.55 3.64 10.69
N ASP A 66 2.87 4.75 10.99
CA ASP A 66 1.70 4.78 11.86
C ASP A 66 0.59 3.88 11.32
N LEU A 67 0.35 3.91 10.01
CA LEU A 67 -0.60 3.05 9.33
C LEU A 67 -0.21 1.56 9.43
N VAL A 68 1.06 1.21 9.18
CA VAL A 68 1.53 -0.18 9.28
C VAL A 68 1.39 -0.71 10.70
N ALA A 69 1.72 0.10 11.72
CA ALA A 69 1.50 -0.26 13.12
C ALA A 69 0.01 -0.52 13.38
N TRP A 70 -0.86 0.41 12.96
CA TRP A 70 -2.31 0.27 13.12
C TRP A 70 -2.87 -0.98 12.43
N LEU A 71 -2.44 -1.27 11.19
CA LEU A 71 -2.88 -2.44 10.43
C LEU A 71 -2.50 -3.74 11.13
N ARG A 72 -1.28 -3.84 11.67
CA ARG A 72 -0.80 -5.01 12.40
C ARG A 72 -1.57 -5.23 13.70
N GLU A 73 -1.82 -4.16 14.45
CA GLU A 73 -2.48 -4.23 15.75
C GLU A 73 -3.99 -4.48 15.64
N SER A 74 -4.65 -3.80 14.70
CA SER A 74 -6.10 -3.78 14.59
C SER A 74 -6.66 -4.96 13.81
N LEU A 75 -6.00 -5.36 12.70
CA LEU A 75 -6.48 -6.45 11.86
C LEU A 75 -5.89 -7.81 12.27
N ARG A 76 -4.79 -7.82 13.05
CA ARG A 76 -4.04 -9.02 13.47
C ARG A 76 -3.98 -10.10 12.38
N PRO A 77 -3.58 -9.76 11.16
CA PRO A 77 -3.58 -10.74 10.08
C PRO A 77 -2.50 -11.78 10.34
N GLN A 78 -2.85 -13.04 10.11
CA GLN A 78 -1.93 -14.17 10.36
C GLN A 78 -0.81 -14.25 9.31
N SER A 79 -1.02 -13.69 8.11
CA SER A 79 -0.15 -13.87 6.95
C SER A 79 0.00 -12.64 6.05
N ALA A 80 -0.39 -11.44 6.51
CA ALA A 80 -0.24 -10.24 5.69
C ALA A 80 1.22 -9.75 5.71
N HIS A 81 1.76 -9.46 4.53
CA HIS A 81 3.07 -8.84 4.37
C HIS A 81 2.91 -7.34 4.08
N TYR A 82 3.53 -6.52 4.94
CA TYR A 82 3.53 -5.06 4.81
C TYR A 82 4.90 -4.58 4.37
N PHE A 83 4.96 -3.96 3.19
CA PHE A 83 6.18 -3.35 2.65
C PHE A 83 6.06 -1.84 2.77
N ALA A 84 6.74 -1.28 3.77
CA ALA A 84 6.91 0.16 3.89
C ALA A 84 8.18 0.57 3.17
N TYR A 85 8.07 1.47 2.21
CA TYR A 85 9.21 2.06 1.51
C TYR A 85 9.11 3.57 1.61
N ARG A 86 10.25 4.24 1.49
CA ARG A 86 10.25 5.68 1.30
C ARG A 86 10.27 5.92 -0.20
N ALA A 87 9.17 6.38 -0.76
CA ALA A 87 9.19 6.84 -2.14
C ALA A 87 10.21 7.99 -2.21
N ALA A 88 11.33 7.78 -2.91
CA ALA A 88 12.09 8.92 -3.40
C ALA A 88 11.17 9.57 -4.42
N ARG A 89 10.44 10.62 -4.03
CA ARG A 89 9.58 11.38 -4.94
C ARG A 89 10.40 11.60 -6.20
N LEU A 90 10.02 10.92 -7.28
CA LEU A 90 10.57 11.13 -8.61
C LEU A 90 9.99 12.46 -9.08
N CYS A 91 10.32 13.53 -8.38
CA CYS A 91 10.25 14.87 -8.91
C CYS A 91 11.34 14.91 -9.99
N THR A 92 10.89 14.63 -11.20
CA THR A 92 11.44 15.16 -12.43
C THR A 92 11.93 16.59 -12.19
N ARG A 93 13.24 16.75 -12.07
CA ARG A 93 13.89 17.95 -12.57
C ARG A 93 13.66 17.95 -14.09
N ALA A 94 12.67 18.72 -14.53
CA ALA A 94 12.76 19.44 -15.79
C ALA A 94 13.42 20.79 -15.49
#